data_AF-A0A1E4BZM6-F1
#
_entry.id   AF-A0A1E4BZM6-F1
#
_cell.length_a   1.000
_cell.length_b   1.000
_cell.length_c   1.000
_cell.angle_alpha   90.00
_cell.angle_beta   90.00
_cell.angle_gamma   90.00
#
_symmetry.space_group_name_H-M   'P 1'
#
loop_
_entity.id
_entity.type
_entity.pdbx_description
1 polymer ?
#
loop_
_entity_poly.entity_id
_entity_poly.type
_entity_poly.pdbx_seq_one_letter_code
_entity_poly.pdbx_strand_id
1 'polypeptide(L)'
;MARPIKRGTSANWLLKVRVPSDIVDKVQGHVVLPIGGRRTPVAISAGYVEVSLRTSDPDEATLRYAEAHSALLKHWEAVKAGPQPLSKRQAVAVSADAYRERISEIDDADAVTRREAMNADFDKFIVERAESESEERDQLVQSWFEEVIAEQGIDFIAVIAAVLPGSVPPDQEDLALESRYGARVDAALALRGIQSDDASRPSLLREFRRSELLGSKALGRMLEGDFSDEEKPAYFPAFEPPPPPADAAPVKQPQSPRDGDAMSIAQLFEVMREAMLEYVKPSTLRRYQSTIQKLSEFTDHADFRTLTRERIKEWIKHRTSEGISKKTVRNNDLVAVQSVLEFATTDDGGERLKENPIKGLKIKLPRRTKPDHDSRLRHAEIVSILNAASAVKIGGRYPKSSAGNRWTPWLAAYSGARIQELVSLEAEHIRNEGGAWVMDITKTKTDEDRTVPIHEHLIELGFLDYVRSIGKGPLFIDPPEISGRTETASRDASEVRASGVAVFIRSKAKLRPNVDPNHGWRGTWKSIAASFGIEDRYRDAITGHTPGTVGRKYEKPTTTELVEAMKSFRRYQL
;
A
#
# COMPACT_ATOMS: atom_id res chain seq x y z
N MET A 1 11.97 36.06 10.65
CA MET A 1 12.69 34.79 10.34
C MET A 1 11.83 33.63 10.80
N ALA A 2 11.79 32.56 10.01
CA ALA A 2 11.10 31.33 10.40
C ALA A 2 11.80 30.77 11.66
N ARG A 3 11.03 30.37 12.68
CA ARG A 3 11.52 29.98 14.02
C ARG A 3 10.73 28.77 14.53
N PRO A 4 11.28 27.99 15.49
CA PRO A 4 10.54 26.94 16.18
C PRO A 4 9.26 27.49 16.83
N ILE A 5 8.15 26.74 16.73
CA ILE A 5 6.84 27.13 17.31
C ILE A 5 6.46 26.15 18.41
N LYS A 6 5.86 26.64 19.50
CA LYS A 6 5.35 25.82 20.60
C LYS A 6 3.84 25.64 20.48
N ARG A 7 3.32 24.41 20.56
CA ARG A 7 1.87 24.14 20.57
C ARG A 7 1.37 24.19 22.00
N GLY A 8 0.16 24.73 22.22
CA GLY A 8 -0.43 24.84 23.57
C GLY A 8 -0.66 23.49 24.29
N THR A 9 -0.63 22.37 23.56
CA THR A 9 -0.94 21.02 24.07
C THR A 9 0.27 20.08 24.11
N SER A 10 1.49 20.53 23.76
CA SER A 10 2.68 19.67 23.73
C SER A 10 3.89 20.38 24.34
N ALA A 11 4.72 19.63 25.08
CA ALA A 11 5.98 20.12 25.61
C ALA A 11 7.04 20.37 24.52
N ASN A 12 6.89 19.73 23.35
CA ASN A 12 7.88 19.75 22.27
C ASN A 12 7.69 20.93 21.30
N TRP A 13 8.81 21.46 20.79
CA TRP A 13 8.84 22.46 19.72
C TRP A 13 8.53 21.85 18.36
N LEU A 14 8.03 22.67 17.43
CA LEU A 14 7.60 22.29 16.08
C LEU A 14 8.30 23.10 15.00
N LEU A 15 8.56 22.47 13.86
CA LEU A 15 8.73 23.14 12.59
C LEU A 15 7.37 23.22 11.90
N LYS A 16 6.96 24.43 11.51
CA LYS A 16 5.77 24.65 10.67
C LYS A 16 6.10 25.64 9.57
N VAL A 17 6.10 25.19 8.32
CA VAL A 17 6.51 25.98 7.16
C VAL A 17 5.47 25.83 6.05
N ARG A 18 5.06 26.95 5.46
CA ARG A 18 4.12 26.95 4.33
C ARG A 18 4.82 26.47 3.07
N VAL A 19 4.14 25.63 2.29
CA VAL A 19 4.59 25.26 0.95
C VAL A 19 4.55 26.51 0.06
N PRO A 20 5.63 26.82 -0.67
CA PRO A 20 5.65 27.98 -1.57
C PRO A 20 4.54 27.85 -2.63
N SER A 21 3.81 28.95 -2.86
CA SER A 21 2.63 28.97 -3.74
C SER A 21 2.94 28.61 -5.19
N ASP A 22 4.18 28.79 -5.64
CA ASP A 22 4.65 28.47 -6.98
C ASP A 22 4.94 26.98 -7.20
N ILE A 23 4.97 26.18 -6.12
CA ILE A 23 5.18 24.73 -6.21
C ILE A 23 4.11 23.92 -5.47
N VAL A 24 3.10 24.55 -4.89
CA VAL A 24 2.06 23.85 -4.11
C VAL A 24 1.38 22.72 -4.90
N ASP A 25 1.24 22.88 -6.22
CA ASP A 25 0.67 21.86 -7.12
C ASP A 25 1.67 20.78 -7.55
N LYS A 26 2.97 21.06 -7.45
CA LYS A 26 4.08 20.14 -7.81
C LYS A 26 4.57 19.33 -6.61
N VAL A 27 4.26 19.79 -5.40
CA VAL A 27 4.63 19.19 -4.14
C VAL A 27 3.46 18.34 -3.64
N GLN A 28 3.55 17.01 -3.80
CA GLN A 28 2.55 16.10 -3.25
C GLN A 28 3.22 14.98 -2.43
N GLY A 29 2.57 14.55 -1.34
CA GLY A 29 3.06 13.46 -0.51
C GLY A 29 3.87 13.92 0.69
N HIS A 30 5.17 13.55 0.73
CA HIS A 30 6.03 13.70 1.92
C HIS A 30 7.32 14.40 1.53
N VAL A 31 7.87 15.13 2.50
CA VAL A 31 9.27 15.56 2.49
C VAL A 31 9.99 14.84 3.62
N VAL A 32 11.18 14.31 3.36
CA VAL A 32 12.00 13.71 4.41
C VAL A 32 12.89 14.77 5.01
N LEU A 33 12.73 15.02 6.31
CA LEU A 33 13.49 16.02 7.05
C LEU A 33 14.41 15.36 8.10
N PRO A 34 15.65 15.84 8.27
CA PRO A 34 16.49 15.45 9.40
C PRO A 34 15.93 16.06 10.69
N ILE A 35 15.56 15.21 11.65
CA ILE A 35 15.04 15.62 12.97
C ILE A 35 15.78 14.83 14.04
N GLY A 36 16.69 15.50 14.75
CA GLY A 36 17.45 14.89 15.86
C GLY A 36 18.23 13.65 15.41
N GLY A 37 18.94 13.75 14.29
CA GLY A 37 19.73 12.64 13.71
C GLY A 37 18.90 11.57 12.98
N ARG A 38 17.57 11.67 12.94
CA ARG A 38 16.69 10.71 12.25
C ARG A 38 16.10 11.29 10.97
N ARG A 39 16.08 10.51 9.89
CA ARG A 39 15.33 10.81 8.67
C ARG A 39 13.84 10.63 8.94
N THR A 40 13.11 11.72 9.06
CA THR A 40 11.69 11.70 9.43
C THR A 40 10.85 12.08 8.20
N PRO A 41 10.01 11.18 7.67
CA PRO A 41 9.05 11.55 6.65
C PRO A 41 7.99 12.47 7.26
N VAL A 42 7.76 13.61 6.61
CA VAL A 42 6.81 14.63 7.06
C VAL A 42 5.78 14.84 5.97
N ALA A 43 4.52 14.65 6.31
CA ALA A 43 3.42 14.86 5.39
C ALA A 43 3.32 16.35 5.03
N ILE A 44 3.02 16.61 3.77
CA ILE A 44 2.72 17.93 3.26
C ILE A 44 1.21 18.04 3.24
N SER A 45 0.64 18.65 4.28
CA SER A 45 -0.80 18.68 4.55
C SER A 45 -1.32 20.10 4.60
N ALA A 46 -2.45 20.36 3.92
CA ALA A 46 -3.09 21.68 3.88
C ALA A 46 -2.14 22.83 3.46
N GLY A 47 -1.16 22.55 2.58
CA GLY A 47 -0.17 23.55 2.15
C GLY A 47 0.88 23.89 3.21
N TYR A 48 1.05 23.05 4.24
CA TYR A 48 2.07 23.18 5.26
C TYR A 48 2.87 21.88 5.44
N VAL A 49 4.11 22.05 5.88
CA VAL A 49 4.96 21.00 6.45
C VAL A 49 5.04 21.27 7.94
N GLU A 50 4.43 20.40 8.74
CA GLU A 50 4.39 20.50 10.20
C GLU A 50 4.98 19.24 10.84
N VAL A 51 6.02 19.38 11.68
CA VAL A 51 6.66 18.25 12.36
C VAL A 51 7.20 18.65 13.73
N SER A 52 7.12 17.73 14.68
CA SER A 52 7.76 17.87 16.00
C SER A 52 9.28 17.78 15.89
N LEU A 53 9.97 18.74 16.50
CA LEU A 53 11.42 18.74 16.66
C LEU A 53 11.88 17.78 17.77
N ARG A 54 10.94 17.11 18.46
CA ARG A 54 11.20 16.07 19.48
C ARG A 54 12.11 16.53 20.63
N THR A 55 11.99 17.78 21.02
CA THR A 55 12.68 18.34 22.19
C THR A 55 11.84 19.45 22.79
N SER A 56 11.86 19.55 24.12
CA SER A 56 11.29 20.66 24.89
C SER A 56 12.32 21.76 25.16
N ASP A 57 13.61 21.48 24.95
CA ASP A 57 14.72 22.42 25.11
C ASP A 57 14.72 23.45 23.96
N PRO A 58 14.64 24.76 24.25
CA PRO A 58 14.67 25.83 23.25
C PRO A 58 15.95 25.88 22.40
N ASP A 59 17.11 25.60 22.98
CA ASP A 59 18.39 25.72 22.29
C ASP A 59 18.57 24.56 21.31
N GLU A 60 18.25 23.34 21.77
CA GLU A 60 18.23 22.15 20.93
C GLU A 60 17.16 22.24 19.82
N ALA A 61 15.98 22.80 20.13
CA ALA A 61 14.95 23.06 19.14
C ALA A 61 15.43 24.01 18.04
N THR A 62 16.20 25.04 18.40
CA THR A 62 16.75 26.00 17.44
C THR A 62 17.73 25.32 16.47
N LEU A 63 18.61 24.44 16.99
CA LEU A 63 19.54 23.68 16.17
C LEU A 63 18.81 22.73 15.20
N ARG A 64 17.88 21.90 15.72
CA ARG A 64 17.11 20.93 14.92
C ARG A 64 16.22 21.63 13.88
N TYR A 65 15.67 22.80 14.21
CA TYR A 65 14.90 23.59 13.27
C TYR A 65 15.75 24.09 12.11
N ALA A 66 16.95 24.62 12.36
CA ALA A 66 17.83 25.13 11.31
C ALA A 66 18.19 24.04 10.30
N GLU A 67 18.52 22.84 10.79
CA GLU A 67 18.84 21.69 9.97
C GLU A 67 17.64 21.24 9.11
N ALA A 68 16.47 21.03 9.75
CA ALA A 68 15.26 20.60 9.08
C ALA A 68 14.73 21.64 8.08
N HIS A 69 14.80 22.93 8.42
CA HIS A 69 14.38 24.02 7.54
C HIS A 69 15.30 24.14 6.32
N SER A 70 16.62 23.98 6.50
CA SER A 70 17.57 23.97 5.38
C SER A 70 17.29 22.82 4.41
N ALA A 71 17.04 21.61 4.92
CA ALA A 71 16.66 20.47 4.08
C ALA A 71 15.33 20.71 3.34
N LEU A 72 14.36 21.35 4.00
CA LEU A 72 13.07 21.69 3.40
C LEU A 72 13.21 22.70 2.26
N LEU A 73 14.07 23.72 2.41
CA LEU A 73 14.34 24.69 1.35
C LEU A 73 14.98 24.04 0.12
N LYS A 74 15.96 23.15 0.33
CA LYS A 74 16.58 22.37 -0.77
C LYS A 74 15.55 21.49 -1.48
N HIS A 75 14.62 20.89 -0.75
CA HIS A 75 13.53 20.14 -1.35
C HIS A 75 12.61 21.02 -2.22
N TRP A 76 12.31 22.26 -1.80
CA TRP A 76 11.58 23.21 -2.63
C TRP A 76 12.33 23.58 -3.91
N GLU A 77 13.63 23.81 -3.83
CA GLU A 77 14.46 24.05 -5.02
C GLU A 77 14.45 22.87 -5.98
N ALA A 78 14.51 21.64 -5.46
CA ALA A 78 14.38 20.40 -6.23
C ALA A 78 13.09 20.37 -7.05
N VAL A 79 11.97 20.65 -6.39
CA VAL A 79 10.64 20.59 -7.00
C VAL A 79 10.47 21.70 -8.03
N LYS A 80 11.09 22.87 -7.81
CA LYS A 80 11.14 23.96 -8.80
C LYS A 80 11.94 23.55 -10.04
N ALA A 81 13.06 22.86 -9.84
CA ALA A 81 13.94 22.39 -10.90
C ALA A 81 13.37 21.21 -11.71
N GLY A 82 12.42 20.46 -11.13
CA GLY A 82 11.74 19.33 -11.77
C GLY A 82 12.60 18.06 -11.85
N PRO A 83 12.05 16.95 -12.39
CA PRO A 83 12.79 15.70 -12.58
C PRO A 83 13.96 15.87 -13.55
N GLN A 84 15.13 15.36 -13.18
CA GLN A 84 16.35 15.45 -13.98
C GLN A 84 16.99 14.07 -14.16
N PRO A 85 17.60 13.81 -15.33
CA PRO A 85 18.36 12.59 -15.55
C PRO A 85 19.57 12.55 -14.61
N LEU A 86 19.84 11.39 -14.03
CA LEU A 86 21.02 11.19 -13.19
C LEU A 86 22.09 10.46 -13.97
N SER A 87 23.29 11.04 -14.00
CA SER A 87 24.47 10.33 -14.48
C SER A 87 24.80 9.14 -13.58
N LYS A 88 25.53 8.16 -14.11
CA LYS A 88 26.03 7.02 -13.32
C LYS A 88 26.81 7.48 -12.09
N ARG A 89 27.65 8.51 -12.23
CA ARG A 89 28.45 9.10 -11.14
C ARG A 89 27.56 9.63 -10.01
N GLN A 90 26.47 10.31 -10.35
CA GLN A 90 25.50 10.82 -9.38
C GLN A 90 24.71 9.71 -8.71
N ALA A 91 24.24 8.70 -9.46
CA ALA A 91 23.56 7.55 -8.88
C ALA A 91 24.44 6.81 -7.85
N VAL A 92 25.72 6.63 -8.17
CA VAL A 92 26.72 6.06 -7.23
C VAL A 92 26.85 6.95 -5.99
N ALA A 93 27.00 8.27 -6.13
CA ALA A 93 27.09 9.20 -5.00
C ALA A 93 25.84 9.21 -4.09
N VAL A 94 24.63 9.08 -4.66
CA VAL A 94 23.38 8.99 -3.88
C VAL A 94 23.30 7.65 -3.15
N SER A 95 23.67 6.55 -3.81
CA SER A 95 23.64 5.20 -3.23
C SER A 95 24.59 4.97 -2.05
N ALA A 96 25.58 5.87 -1.86
CA ALA A 96 26.47 5.86 -0.69
C ALA A 96 25.70 5.87 0.64
N ASP A 97 24.50 6.44 0.68
CA ASP A 97 23.65 6.45 1.86
C ASP A 97 23.24 5.03 2.27
N ALA A 98 22.96 4.15 1.31
CA ALA A 98 22.58 2.77 1.59
C ALA A 98 23.75 1.96 2.19
N TYR A 99 24.98 2.26 1.75
CA TYR A 99 26.19 1.70 2.34
C TYR A 99 26.39 2.18 3.79
N ARG A 100 26.33 3.50 4.02
CA ARG A 100 26.54 4.10 5.34
C ARG A 100 25.51 3.63 6.37
N GLU A 101 24.24 3.60 5.97
CA GLU A 101 23.14 3.10 6.81
C GLU A 101 23.39 1.65 7.21
N ARG A 102 23.83 0.80 6.26
CA ARG A 102 24.13 -0.60 6.55
C ARG A 102 25.29 -0.76 7.54
N ILE A 103 26.40 -0.04 7.37
CA ILE A 103 27.54 -0.19 8.31
C ILE A 103 27.25 0.42 9.68
N SER A 104 26.34 1.41 9.76
CA SER A 104 25.94 2.00 11.05
C SER A 104 25.13 1.04 11.94
N GLU A 105 24.68 -0.09 11.40
CA GLU A 105 24.06 -1.17 12.20
C GLU A 105 25.04 -1.73 13.26
N ILE A 106 26.36 -1.56 13.08
CA ILE A 106 27.36 -1.96 14.08
C ILE A 106 27.18 -1.25 15.43
N ASP A 107 26.63 -0.04 15.41
CA ASP A 107 26.44 0.81 16.59
C ASP A 107 25.14 0.48 17.35
N ASP A 108 24.31 -0.43 16.81
CA ASP A 108 23.04 -0.89 17.39
C ASP A 108 23.18 -2.33 17.89
N ALA A 109 23.22 -2.51 19.22
CA ALA A 109 23.41 -3.82 19.86
C ALA A 109 22.34 -4.85 19.49
N ASP A 110 21.09 -4.43 19.26
CA ASP A 110 20.02 -5.33 18.85
C ASP A 110 20.18 -5.73 17.37
N ALA A 111 20.65 -4.81 16.53
CA ALA A 111 20.94 -5.10 15.13
C ALA A 111 22.12 -6.07 14.99
N VAL A 112 23.17 -5.87 15.78
CA VAL A 112 24.33 -6.77 15.90
C VAL A 112 23.88 -8.16 16.31
N THR A 113 23.12 -8.29 17.41
CA THR A 113 22.65 -9.59 17.91
C THR A 113 21.82 -10.35 16.85
N ARG A 114 20.91 -9.65 16.16
CA ARG A 114 20.12 -10.25 15.07
C ARG A 114 21.01 -10.72 13.91
N ARG A 115 22.08 -9.98 13.61
CA ARG A 115 22.97 -10.26 12.50
C ARG A 115 23.88 -11.44 12.79
N GLU A 116 24.42 -11.52 14.00
CA GLU A 116 25.22 -12.66 14.46
C GLU A 116 24.40 -13.96 14.43
N ALA A 117 23.13 -13.91 14.87
CA ALA A 117 22.22 -15.06 14.77
C ALA A 117 22.02 -15.49 13.30
N MET A 118 21.78 -14.54 12.39
CA MET A 118 21.57 -14.83 10.98
C MET A 118 22.84 -15.32 10.27
N ASN A 119 24.01 -14.84 10.65
CA ASN A 119 25.29 -15.33 10.15
C ASN A 119 25.53 -16.77 10.64
N ALA A 120 25.24 -17.07 11.91
CA ALA A 120 25.36 -18.43 12.45
C ALA A 120 24.44 -19.42 11.72
N ASP A 121 23.21 -19.02 11.41
CA ASP A 121 22.27 -19.84 10.61
C ASP A 121 22.77 -20.04 9.17
N PHE A 122 23.39 -19.01 8.57
CA PHE A 122 23.96 -19.10 7.23
C PHE A 122 25.23 -19.96 7.19
N ASP A 123 26.13 -19.83 8.16
CA ASP A 123 27.35 -20.63 8.27
C ASP A 123 27.02 -22.10 8.46
N LYS A 124 26.01 -22.40 9.29
CA LYS A 124 25.47 -23.75 9.44
C LYS A 124 24.98 -24.32 8.10
N PHE A 125 24.22 -23.54 7.33
CA PHE A 125 23.78 -23.94 5.98
C PHE A 125 24.96 -24.18 5.02
N ILE A 126 25.99 -23.34 5.06
CA ILE A 126 27.18 -23.49 4.19
C ILE A 126 27.95 -24.77 4.53
N VAL A 127 28.11 -25.10 5.81
CA VAL A 127 28.75 -26.36 6.25
C VAL A 127 27.92 -27.56 5.79
N GLU A 128 26.62 -27.56 6.05
CA GLU A 128 25.70 -28.65 5.63
C GLU A 128 25.71 -28.84 4.10
N ARG A 129 25.77 -27.74 3.33
CA ARG A 129 25.89 -27.76 1.87
C ARG A 129 27.25 -28.29 1.38
N ALA A 130 28.34 -27.97 2.08
CA ALA A 130 29.67 -28.40 1.69
C ALA A 130 29.89 -29.91 1.92
N GLU A 131 29.19 -30.48 2.92
CA GLU A 131 29.25 -31.90 3.29
C GLU A 131 28.28 -32.78 2.48
N SER A 132 27.35 -32.20 1.72
CA SER A 132 26.33 -32.94 0.95
C SER A 132 26.74 -33.27 -0.50
N GLU A 133 26.25 -34.41 -1.00
CA GLU A 133 26.59 -34.92 -2.33
C GLU A 133 26.03 -34.03 -3.47
N SER A 134 26.60 -34.17 -4.67
CA SER A 134 26.28 -33.33 -5.84
C SER A 134 24.79 -33.22 -6.16
N GLU A 135 24.03 -34.30 -6.00
CA GLU A 135 22.61 -34.37 -6.38
C GLU A 135 21.67 -33.83 -5.29
N GLU A 136 22.13 -33.73 -4.04
CA GLU A 136 21.34 -33.25 -2.90
C GLU A 136 21.46 -31.73 -2.67
N ARG A 137 22.53 -31.12 -3.20
CA ARG A 137 22.82 -29.68 -3.02
C ARG A 137 21.72 -28.76 -3.53
N ASP A 138 21.07 -29.10 -4.65
CA ASP A 138 19.99 -28.27 -5.21
C ASP A 138 18.68 -28.38 -4.40
N GLN A 139 18.40 -29.57 -3.84
CA GLN A 139 17.24 -29.77 -2.96
C GLN A 139 17.42 -29.09 -1.61
N LEU A 140 18.63 -29.15 -1.03
CA LEU A 140 18.97 -28.48 0.24
C LEU A 140 18.84 -26.95 0.13
N VAL A 141 19.28 -26.39 -1.00
CA VAL A 141 19.13 -24.96 -1.31
C VAL A 141 17.66 -24.59 -1.43
N GLN A 142 16.90 -25.39 -2.17
CA GLN A 142 15.49 -25.16 -2.39
C GLN A 142 14.71 -25.24 -1.07
N SER A 143 14.98 -26.21 -0.20
CA SER A 143 14.33 -26.36 1.11
C SER A 143 14.70 -25.22 2.05
N TRP A 144 15.97 -24.84 2.11
CA TRP A 144 16.42 -23.70 2.91
C TRP A 144 15.75 -22.40 2.44
N PHE A 145 15.67 -22.16 1.12
CA PHE A 145 14.91 -21.03 0.58
C PHE A 145 13.42 -21.08 0.95
N GLU A 146 12.79 -22.24 0.87
CA GLU A 146 11.37 -22.42 1.21
C GLU A 146 11.09 -22.18 2.70
N GLU A 147 12.00 -22.61 3.58
CA GLU A 147 11.92 -22.37 5.03
C GLU A 147 12.09 -20.88 5.35
N VAL A 148 13.11 -20.22 4.77
CA VAL A 148 13.32 -18.79 5.00
C VAL A 148 12.16 -17.95 4.40
N ILE A 149 11.60 -18.33 3.24
CA ILE A 149 10.37 -17.72 2.70
C ILE A 149 9.19 -17.90 3.65
N ALA A 150 9.03 -19.11 4.20
CA ALA A 150 7.95 -19.43 5.12
C ALA A 150 8.04 -18.64 6.43
N GLU A 151 9.25 -18.35 6.90
CA GLU A 151 9.50 -17.55 8.10
C GLU A 151 9.45 -16.03 7.85
N GLN A 152 9.92 -15.54 6.70
CA GLN A 152 10.16 -14.11 6.48
C GLN A 152 9.11 -13.43 5.56
N GLY A 153 8.26 -14.18 4.86
CA GLY A 153 7.11 -13.65 4.10
C GLY A 153 7.46 -12.99 2.76
N ILE A 154 6.54 -12.16 2.23
CA ILE A 154 6.66 -11.47 0.91
C ILE A 154 7.88 -10.53 0.87
N ASP A 155 8.25 -10.00 2.04
CA ASP A 155 9.56 -9.47 2.45
C ASP A 155 10.74 -10.13 1.74
N PHE A 156 10.73 -11.46 1.77
CA PHE A 156 11.85 -12.26 1.31
C PHE A 156 12.03 -12.22 -0.21
N ILE A 157 10.98 -12.07 -1.01
CA ILE A 157 11.10 -11.95 -2.48
C ILE A 157 11.84 -10.66 -2.83
N ALA A 158 11.50 -9.55 -2.15
CA ALA A 158 12.23 -8.30 -2.26
C ALA A 158 13.66 -8.42 -1.70
N VAL A 159 13.85 -9.30 -0.71
CA VAL A 159 15.19 -9.59 -0.18
C VAL A 159 16.06 -10.37 -1.15
N ILE A 160 15.52 -11.41 -1.76
CA ILE A 160 16.20 -12.28 -2.73
C ILE A 160 16.46 -11.55 -4.04
N ALA A 161 15.50 -10.81 -4.59
CA ALA A 161 15.73 -9.94 -5.75
C ALA A 161 16.86 -8.92 -5.48
N ALA A 162 17.01 -8.48 -4.23
CA ALA A 162 18.06 -7.56 -3.83
C ALA A 162 19.41 -8.21 -3.50
N VAL A 163 19.46 -9.50 -3.16
CA VAL A 163 20.71 -10.19 -2.79
C VAL A 163 21.24 -11.05 -3.93
N LEU A 164 20.35 -11.58 -4.78
CA LEU A 164 20.64 -12.49 -5.90
C LEU A 164 20.05 -11.92 -7.20
N PRO A 165 20.78 -11.10 -7.95
CA PRO A 165 20.33 -10.59 -9.25
C PRO A 165 19.95 -11.72 -10.22
N GLY A 166 18.82 -11.59 -10.95
CA GLY A 166 18.35 -12.60 -11.89
C GLY A 166 17.62 -13.81 -11.28
N SER A 167 17.41 -13.82 -9.95
CA SER A 167 16.63 -14.87 -9.25
C SER A 167 15.11 -14.78 -9.49
N VAL A 168 14.63 -13.67 -10.04
CA VAL A 168 13.22 -13.44 -10.42
C VAL A 168 13.15 -12.79 -11.81
N PRO A 169 12.01 -12.88 -12.52
CA PRO A 169 11.82 -12.18 -13.80
C PRO A 169 12.09 -10.67 -13.69
N PRO A 170 12.65 -10.01 -14.73
CA PRO A 170 13.08 -8.61 -14.67
C PRO A 170 11.99 -7.60 -14.26
N ASP A 171 10.75 -7.82 -14.68
CA ASP A 171 9.58 -7.00 -14.32
C ASP A 171 9.22 -7.14 -12.83
N GLN A 172 9.42 -8.33 -12.27
CA GLN A 172 9.25 -8.60 -10.84
C GLN A 172 10.44 -8.10 -10.02
N GLU A 173 11.65 -8.13 -10.59
CA GLU A 173 12.86 -7.59 -9.97
C GLU A 173 12.75 -6.07 -9.76
N ASP A 174 12.32 -5.33 -10.78
CA ASP A 174 12.17 -3.87 -10.66
C ASP A 174 11.11 -3.47 -9.64
N LEU A 175 9.97 -4.18 -9.61
CA LEU A 175 8.93 -3.99 -8.58
C LEU A 175 9.41 -4.34 -7.17
N ALA A 176 10.22 -5.40 -7.05
CA ALA A 176 10.80 -5.84 -5.79
C ALA A 176 11.83 -4.84 -5.26
N LEU A 177 12.69 -4.31 -6.14
CA LEU A 177 13.67 -3.28 -5.79
C LEU A 177 12.99 -1.96 -5.44
N GLU A 178 11.95 -1.57 -6.18
CA GLU A 178 11.13 -0.40 -5.87
C GLU A 178 10.48 -0.55 -4.48
N SER A 179 9.92 -1.71 -4.18
CA SER A 179 9.32 -2.01 -2.87
C SER A 179 10.35 -1.95 -1.73
N ARG A 180 11.60 -2.37 -1.97
CA ARG A 180 12.64 -2.42 -0.94
C ARG A 180 13.37 -1.09 -0.75
N TYR A 181 13.65 -0.37 -1.83
CA TYR A 181 14.56 0.77 -1.84
C TYR A 181 13.89 2.10 -2.18
N GLY A 182 12.70 2.11 -2.78
CA GLY A 182 12.05 3.32 -3.30
C GLY A 182 12.00 4.47 -2.28
N ALA A 183 11.52 4.19 -1.06
CA ALA A 183 11.44 5.21 -0.01
C ALA A 183 12.82 5.74 0.44
N ARG A 184 13.84 4.88 0.47
CA ARG A 184 15.22 5.27 0.85
C ARG A 184 15.90 6.08 -0.26
N VAL A 185 15.62 5.73 -1.51
CA VAL A 185 16.02 6.49 -2.69
C VAL A 185 15.40 7.88 -2.67
N ASP A 186 14.09 7.98 -2.46
CA ASP A 186 13.37 9.25 -2.41
C ASP A 186 13.90 10.14 -1.27
N ALA A 187 14.19 9.57 -0.11
CA ALA A 187 14.83 10.28 1.00
C ALA A 187 16.24 10.79 0.65
N ALA A 188 17.07 9.97 0.01
CA ALA A 188 18.43 10.34 -0.34
C ALA A 188 18.48 11.43 -1.43
N LEU A 189 17.54 11.40 -2.37
CA LEU A 189 17.35 12.43 -3.40
C LEU A 189 16.83 13.74 -2.79
N ALA A 190 15.84 13.66 -1.89
CA ALA A 190 15.28 14.82 -1.20
C ALA A 190 16.33 15.58 -0.37
N LEU A 191 17.21 14.88 0.35
CA LEU A 191 18.32 15.48 1.10
C LEU A 191 19.31 16.26 0.22
N ARG A 192 19.40 15.89 -1.06
CA ARG A 192 20.29 16.51 -2.05
C ARG A 192 19.58 17.54 -2.92
N GLY A 193 18.29 17.77 -2.68
CA GLY A 193 17.50 18.77 -3.41
C GLY A 193 17.32 18.40 -4.89
N ILE A 194 17.14 17.12 -5.22
CA ILE A 194 16.97 16.68 -6.61
C ILE A 194 15.78 15.74 -6.74
N GLN A 195 15.10 15.79 -7.89
CA GLN A 195 14.15 14.78 -8.34
C GLN A 195 14.77 14.00 -9.49
N SER A 196 14.82 12.67 -9.42
CA SER A 196 15.25 11.84 -10.55
C SER A 196 14.08 11.67 -11.53
N ASP A 197 14.37 11.63 -12.82
CA ASP A 197 13.40 11.20 -13.83
C ASP A 197 13.06 9.70 -13.72
N ASP A 198 11.93 9.31 -14.34
CA ASP A 198 11.46 7.92 -14.35
C ASP A 198 12.47 6.97 -15.05
N ALA A 199 13.21 7.50 -16.03
CA ALA A 199 14.22 6.73 -16.77
C ALA A 199 15.44 6.36 -15.92
N SER A 200 15.84 7.22 -14.98
CA SER A 200 16.98 6.98 -14.08
C SER A 200 16.63 6.08 -12.89
N ARG A 201 15.35 5.99 -12.53
CA ARG A 201 14.88 5.32 -11.31
C ARG A 201 15.29 3.84 -11.22
N PRO A 202 15.10 2.98 -12.25
CA PRO A 202 15.54 1.58 -12.18
C PRO A 202 17.05 1.44 -11.96
N SER A 203 17.85 2.28 -12.63
CA SER A 203 19.31 2.28 -12.47
C SER A 203 19.74 2.71 -11.07
N LEU A 204 19.04 3.69 -10.48
CA LEU A 204 19.31 4.16 -9.13
C LEU A 204 18.98 3.10 -8.07
N LEU A 205 17.85 2.40 -8.20
CA LEU A 205 17.47 1.29 -7.30
C LEU A 205 18.50 0.15 -7.34
N ARG A 206 19.00 -0.20 -8.53
CA ARG A 206 20.05 -1.21 -8.70
C ARG A 206 21.39 -0.77 -8.10
N GLU A 207 21.74 0.51 -8.16
CA GLU A 207 22.92 1.03 -7.45
C GLU A 207 22.73 1.06 -5.94
N PHE A 208 21.53 1.37 -5.43
CA PHE A 208 21.21 1.25 -4.00
C PHE A 208 21.40 -0.17 -3.49
N ARG A 209 20.88 -1.15 -4.23
CA ARG A 209 21.14 -2.57 -3.99
C ARG A 209 22.64 -2.86 -3.92
N ARG A 210 23.39 -2.47 -4.94
CA ARG A 210 24.84 -2.72 -5.02
C ARG A 210 25.57 -2.15 -3.80
N SER A 211 25.26 -0.91 -3.42
CA SER A 211 25.88 -0.22 -2.29
C SER A 211 25.51 -0.84 -0.94
N GLU A 212 24.27 -1.31 -0.77
CA GLU A 212 23.86 -2.05 0.43
C GLU A 212 24.55 -3.42 0.54
N LEU A 213 24.74 -4.14 -0.56
CA LEU A 213 25.49 -5.40 -0.57
C LEU A 213 26.97 -5.20 -0.21
N LEU A 214 27.59 -4.11 -0.68
CA LEU A 214 28.93 -3.71 -0.26
C LEU A 214 28.97 -3.40 1.24
N GLY A 215 27.99 -2.64 1.75
CA GLY A 215 27.88 -2.33 3.17
C GLY A 215 27.69 -3.59 4.01
N SER A 216 26.98 -4.59 3.49
CA SER A 216 26.77 -5.88 4.17
C SER A 216 28.07 -6.65 4.35
N LYS A 217 28.95 -6.64 3.35
CA LYS A 217 30.27 -7.26 3.42
C LYS A 217 31.17 -6.54 4.42
N ALA A 218 31.16 -5.21 4.39
CA ALA A 218 31.92 -4.40 5.34
C ALA A 218 31.43 -4.63 6.78
N LEU A 219 30.13 -4.62 7.01
CA LEU A 219 29.54 -4.91 8.32
C LEU A 219 29.92 -6.31 8.82
N GLY A 220 29.98 -7.33 7.94
CA GLY A 220 30.43 -8.67 8.29
C GLY A 220 31.84 -8.68 8.90
N ARG A 221 32.80 -8.01 8.26
CA ARG A 221 34.16 -7.86 8.81
C ARG A 221 34.19 -7.10 10.14
N MET A 222 33.38 -6.04 10.25
CA MET A 222 33.30 -5.24 11.48
C MET A 222 32.80 -6.06 12.67
N LEU A 223 31.88 -7.00 12.44
CA LEU A 223 31.42 -7.96 13.45
C LEU A 223 32.52 -8.93 13.89
N GLU A 224 33.47 -9.25 13.02
CA GLU A 224 34.67 -10.05 13.33
C GLU A 224 35.77 -9.22 14.02
N GLY A 225 35.50 -7.95 14.34
CA GLY A 225 36.44 -7.04 14.97
C GLY A 225 37.40 -6.35 13.98
N ASP A 226 37.23 -6.58 12.69
CA ASP A 226 38.01 -5.93 11.64
C ASP A 226 37.30 -4.64 11.17
N PHE A 227 37.74 -3.52 11.74
CA PHE A 227 37.32 -2.18 11.36
C PHE A 227 38.26 -1.53 10.32
N SER A 228 39.15 -2.32 9.70
CA SER A 228 40.09 -1.80 8.72
C SER A 228 39.36 -1.24 7.49
N ASP A 229 39.94 -0.18 6.95
CA ASP A 229 39.36 0.62 5.88
C ASP A 229 39.91 0.25 4.49
N GLU A 230 40.60 -0.90 4.40
CA GLU A 230 41.38 -1.29 3.22
C GLU A 230 40.52 -1.59 1.98
N GLU A 231 39.22 -1.85 2.19
CA GLU A 231 38.22 -2.11 1.14
C GLU A 231 37.12 -1.04 1.06
N LYS A 232 37.26 0.15 1.66
CA LYS A 232 36.36 1.27 1.32
C LYS A 232 36.47 1.48 -0.19
N PRO A 233 35.42 1.28 -1.00
CA PRO A 233 35.54 1.52 -2.43
C PRO A 233 35.96 2.98 -2.59
N ALA A 234 37.10 3.23 -3.21
CA ALA A 234 37.66 4.56 -3.44
C ALA A 234 36.78 5.47 -4.33
N TYR A 235 35.48 5.20 -4.49
CA TYR A 235 34.64 5.82 -5.50
C TYR A 235 33.15 5.94 -5.11
N PHE A 236 32.83 6.37 -3.88
CA PHE A 236 31.64 7.22 -3.71
C PHE A 236 32.08 8.65 -4.01
N PRO A 237 31.89 9.17 -5.24
CA PRO A 237 32.26 10.53 -5.54
C PRO A 237 31.44 11.48 -4.66
N ALA A 238 32.00 12.66 -4.38
CA ALA A 238 31.21 13.74 -3.83
C ALA A 238 29.99 13.96 -4.73
N PHE A 239 28.83 14.18 -4.11
CA PHE A 239 27.62 14.41 -4.86
C PHE A 239 27.72 15.78 -5.55
N GLU A 240 27.75 15.78 -6.89
CA GLU A 240 27.70 16.99 -7.72
C GLU A 240 26.30 17.12 -8.34
N PRO A 241 25.58 18.24 -8.15
CA PRO A 241 24.25 18.40 -8.69
C PRO A 241 24.27 18.40 -10.23
N PRO A 242 23.22 17.86 -10.88
CA PRO A 242 23.08 17.91 -12.33
C PRO A 242 23.17 19.37 -12.84
N PRO A 243 23.87 19.60 -13.97
CA PRO A 243 23.90 20.93 -14.56
C PRO A 243 22.47 21.35 -14.94
N PRO A 244 22.10 22.63 -14.76
CA PRO A 244 20.79 23.11 -15.20
C PRO A 244 20.62 22.80 -16.70
N PRO A 245 19.44 22.35 -17.14
CA PRO A 245 19.24 21.94 -18.53
C PRO A 245 19.63 23.08 -19.48
N ALA A 246 20.63 22.81 -20.32
CA ALA A 246 20.90 23.64 -21.49
C ALA A 246 19.75 23.44 -22.48
N ASP A 247 19.14 24.54 -22.90
CA ASP A 247 18.05 24.63 -23.88
C ASP A 247 16.66 24.13 -23.45
N ALA A 248 16.23 24.45 -22.23
CA ALA A 248 14.81 24.64 -21.97
C ALA A 248 14.46 26.13 -22.17
N ALA A 249 13.96 26.48 -23.36
CA ALA A 249 13.25 27.74 -23.56
C ALA A 249 12.20 27.90 -22.44
N PRO A 250 12.01 29.11 -21.87
CA PRO A 250 11.21 29.27 -20.66
C PRO A 250 9.77 28.84 -20.93
N VAL A 251 9.39 27.69 -20.39
CA VAL A 251 7.97 27.33 -20.21
C VAL A 251 7.43 28.34 -19.22
N LYS A 252 6.71 29.34 -19.72
CA LYS A 252 5.94 30.26 -18.90
C LYS A 252 5.00 29.42 -18.01
N GLN A 253 5.23 29.49 -16.71
CA GLN A 253 4.31 28.95 -15.71
C GLN A 253 2.94 29.61 -15.87
N PRO A 254 1.83 28.85 -15.87
CA PRO A 254 0.51 29.47 -15.73
C PRO A 254 0.39 30.01 -14.30
N GLN A 255 0.21 31.32 -14.21
CA GLN A 255 -0.18 32.02 -12.98
C GLN A 255 -1.60 31.59 -12.58
N SER A 256 -1.91 31.59 -11.29
CA SER A 256 -3.26 31.35 -10.79
C SER A 256 -4.25 32.34 -11.42
N PRO A 257 -5.34 31.89 -12.08
CA PRO A 257 -6.34 32.79 -12.62
C PRO A 257 -6.99 33.62 -11.53
N ARG A 258 -6.96 34.95 -11.70
CA ARG A 258 -8.13 35.77 -11.36
C ARG A 258 -9.24 35.41 -12.34
N ASP A 259 -10.51 35.55 -11.96
CA ASP A 259 -11.67 35.22 -12.81
C ASP A 259 -11.47 35.77 -14.24
N GLY A 260 -11.14 34.87 -15.18
CA GLY A 260 -10.75 35.23 -16.54
C GLY A 260 -9.80 34.25 -17.25
N ASP A 261 -8.88 33.56 -16.55
CA ASP A 261 -7.90 32.68 -17.24
C ASP A 261 -8.36 31.21 -17.42
N ALA A 262 -7.79 30.59 -18.45
CA ALA A 262 -7.99 29.20 -18.82
C ALA A 262 -7.66 28.25 -17.66
N MET A 263 -8.52 27.25 -17.42
CA MET A 263 -8.37 26.27 -16.34
C MET A 263 -8.46 24.85 -16.92
N SER A 264 -7.49 23.99 -16.63
CA SER A 264 -7.53 22.58 -17.04
C SER A 264 -8.53 21.77 -16.19
N ILE A 265 -8.93 20.58 -16.68
CA ILE A 265 -9.82 19.71 -15.89
C ILE A 265 -9.15 19.16 -14.62
N ALA A 266 -7.81 19.03 -14.61
CA ALA A 266 -7.06 18.66 -13.41
C ALA A 266 -7.12 19.75 -12.34
N GLN A 267 -6.96 21.02 -12.73
CA GLN A 267 -7.10 22.15 -11.81
C GLN A 267 -8.53 22.25 -11.27
N LEU A 268 -9.55 22.06 -12.12
CA LEU A 268 -10.94 21.99 -11.67
C LEU A 268 -11.18 20.84 -10.69
N PHE A 269 -10.54 19.68 -10.90
CA PHE A 269 -10.64 18.56 -9.97
C PHE A 269 -10.01 18.87 -8.61
N GLU A 270 -8.93 19.64 -8.53
CA GLU A 270 -8.37 20.06 -7.24
C GLU A 270 -9.32 20.99 -6.47
N VAL A 271 -10.01 21.90 -7.17
CA VAL A 271 -11.08 22.72 -6.57
C VAL A 271 -12.21 21.83 -6.05
N MET A 272 -12.67 20.86 -6.85
CA MET A 272 -13.68 19.89 -6.41
C MET A 272 -13.20 19.08 -5.22
N ARG A 273 -11.94 18.65 -5.22
CA ARG A 273 -11.34 17.86 -4.14
C ARG A 273 -11.40 18.66 -2.85
N GLU A 274 -10.96 19.91 -2.85
CA GLU A 274 -11.01 20.79 -1.68
C GLU A 274 -12.43 20.96 -1.15
N ALA A 275 -13.38 21.33 -2.02
CA ALA A 275 -14.78 21.57 -1.65
C ALA A 275 -15.49 20.30 -1.12
N MET A 276 -15.14 19.12 -1.67
CA MET A 276 -15.84 17.87 -1.40
C MET A 276 -15.16 16.97 -0.35
N LEU A 277 -14.03 17.39 0.24
CA LEU A 277 -13.24 16.58 1.19
C LEU A 277 -14.06 16.15 2.42
N GLU A 278 -14.95 17.01 2.91
CA GLU A 278 -15.80 16.71 4.08
C GLU A 278 -17.02 15.84 3.73
N TYR A 279 -17.43 15.86 2.46
CA TYR A 279 -18.67 15.20 2.00
C TYR A 279 -18.43 13.88 1.28
N VAL A 280 -17.25 13.68 0.71
CA VAL A 280 -16.90 12.52 -0.12
C VAL A 280 -15.74 11.74 0.49
N LYS A 281 -15.87 10.41 0.55
CA LYS A 281 -14.82 9.54 1.09
C LYS A 281 -13.49 9.76 0.35
N PRO A 282 -12.35 9.87 1.08
CA PRO A 282 -11.04 10.08 0.47
C PRO A 282 -10.66 9.04 -0.61
N SER A 283 -11.09 7.79 -0.46
CA SER A 283 -10.86 6.74 -1.46
C SER A 283 -11.56 6.99 -2.81
N THR A 284 -12.68 7.70 -2.81
CA THR A 284 -13.39 8.07 -4.04
C THR A 284 -12.64 9.18 -4.79
N LEU A 285 -12.18 10.21 -4.09
CA LEU A 285 -11.39 11.30 -4.67
C LEU A 285 -10.03 10.78 -5.20
N ARG A 286 -9.34 9.91 -4.45
CA ARG A 286 -8.12 9.24 -4.92
C ARG A 286 -8.32 8.47 -6.23
N ARG A 287 -9.47 7.81 -6.40
CA ARG A 287 -9.77 7.07 -7.64
C ARG A 287 -9.93 8.00 -8.84
N TYR A 288 -10.47 9.21 -8.62
CA TYR A 288 -10.69 10.18 -9.69
C TYR A 288 -9.37 10.82 -10.14
N GLN A 289 -8.46 11.12 -9.22
CA GLN A 289 -7.19 11.80 -9.49
C GLN A 289 -6.43 11.22 -10.68
N SER A 290 -6.14 9.91 -10.68
CA SER A 290 -5.41 9.26 -11.79
C SER A 290 -6.15 9.35 -13.13
N THR A 291 -7.48 9.29 -13.11
CA THR A 291 -8.30 9.40 -14.32
C THR A 291 -8.24 10.81 -14.90
N ILE A 292 -8.45 11.82 -14.05
CA ILE A 292 -8.53 13.21 -14.47
C ILE A 292 -7.16 13.70 -14.96
N GLN A 293 -6.09 13.28 -14.30
CA GLN A 293 -4.73 13.58 -14.73
C GLN A 293 -4.47 13.08 -16.16
N LYS A 294 -4.82 11.81 -16.45
CA LYS A 294 -4.70 11.24 -17.81
C LYS A 294 -5.56 11.93 -18.86
N LEU A 295 -6.73 12.47 -18.49
CA LEU A 295 -7.53 13.26 -19.42
C LEU A 295 -6.88 14.63 -19.67
N SER A 296 -6.41 15.28 -18.60
CA SER A 296 -5.73 16.57 -18.68
C SER A 296 -4.52 16.48 -19.61
N GLU A 297 -3.66 15.47 -19.44
CA GLU A 297 -2.51 15.17 -20.30
C GLU A 297 -2.91 14.90 -21.76
N PHE A 298 -3.94 14.09 -22.00
CA PHE A 298 -4.44 13.82 -23.35
C PHE A 298 -4.95 15.08 -24.07
N THR A 299 -5.43 16.06 -23.31
CA THR A 299 -5.86 17.36 -23.84
C THR A 299 -4.78 18.42 -23.81
N ASP A 300 -3.53 18.06 -23.50
CA ASP A 300 -2.42 19.00 -23.35
C ASP A 300 -2.76 20.15 -22.38
N HIS A 301 -3.44 19.77 -21.27
CA HIS A 301 -3.91 20.67 -20.23
C HIS A 301 -4.79 21.83 -20.73
N ALA A 302 -5.46 21.67 -21.89
CA ALA A 302 -6.39 22.66 -22.43
C ALA A 302 -7.52 23.02 -21.45
N ASP A 303 -8.11 24.21 -21.65
CA ASP A 303 -9.22 24.67 -20.83
C ASP A 303 -10.36 23.65 -20.85
N PHE A 304 -10.81 23.20 -19.66
CA PHE A 304 -11.86 22.21 -19.53
C PHE A 304 -13.18 22.66 -20.18
N ARG A 305 -13.40 23.97 -20.34
CA ARG A 305 -14.56 24.54 -21.03
C ARG A 305 -14.58 24.25 -22.52
N THR A 306 -13.43 23.87 -23.10
CA THR A 306 -13.33 23.44 -24.50
C THR A 306 -13.63 21.94 -24.69
N LEU A 307 -13.84 21.18 -23.61
CA LEU A 307 -14.13 19.75 -23.69
C LEU A 307 -15.48 19.51 -24.35
N THR A 308 -15.44 18.84 -25.49
CA THR A 308 -16.64 18.40 -26.21
C THR A 308 -16.88 16.91 -26.00
N ARG A 309 -18.11 16.47 -26.32
CA ARG A 309 -18.46 15.05 -26.34
C ARG A 309 -17.57 14.27 -27.29
N GLU A 310 -17.20 14.85 -28.42
CA GLU A 310 -16.34 14.26 -29.45
C GLU A 310 -14.93 14.06 -28.90
N ARG A 311 -14.38 15.06 -28.22
CA ARG A 311 -13.05 14.96 -27.59
C ARG A 311 -13.01 13.88 -26.50
N ILE A 312 -14.07 13.77 -25.69
CA ILE A 312 -14.16 12.70 -24.68
C ILE A 312 -14.32 11.31 -25.33
N LYS A 313 -15.03 11.19 -26.47
CA LYS A 313 -15.08 9.92 -27.23
C LYS A 313 -13.71 9.52 -27.78
N GLU A 314 -12.93 10.47 -28.28
CA GLU A 314 -11.55 10.25 -28.72
C GLU A 314 -10.67 9.75 -27.58
N TRP A 315 -10.76 10.41 -26.41
CA TRP A 315 -10.04 9.98 -25.22
C TRP A 315 -10.46 8.56 -24.76
N ILE A 316 -11.76 8.25 -24.77
CA ILE A 316 -12.26 6.89 -24.47
C ILE A 316 -11.67 5.85 -25.43
N LYS A 317 -11.55 6.19 -26.73
CA LYS A 317 -10.94 5.34 -27.74
C LYS A 317 -9.44 5.14 -27.44
N HIS A 318 -8.73 6.21 -27.10
CA HIS A 318 -7.33 6.18 -26.70
C HIS A 318 -7.12 5.27 -25.47
N ARG A 319 -7.88 5.47 -24.39
CA ARG A 319 -7.83 4.63 -23.18
C ARG A 319 -8.08 3.15 -23.48
N THR A 320 -8.99 2.85 -24.42
CA THR A 320 -9.26 1.47 -24.82
C THR A 320 -8.11 0.87 -25.65
N SER A 321 -7.41 1.70 -26.45
CA SER A 321 -6.22 1.26 -27.21
C SER A 321 -5.02 0.94 -26.31
N GLU A 322 -4.97 1.52 -25.10
CA GLU A 322 -3.99 1.17 -24.05
C GLU A 322 -4.34 -0.13 -23.30
N GLY A 323 -5.32 -0.91 -23.79
CA GLY A 323 -5.71 -2.18 -23.17
C GLY A 323 -6.69 -2.07 -22.00
N ILE A 324 -7.16 -0.87 -21.64
CA ILE A 324 -8.16 -0.69 -20.59
C ILE A 324 -9.54 -1.16 -21.08
N SER A 325 -10.18 -2.05 -20.32
CA SER A 325 -11.49 -2.59 -20.71
C SER A 325 -12.56 -1.48 -20.82
N LYS A 326 -13.44 -1.56 -21.82
CA LYS A 326 -14.59 -0.64 -21.97
C LYS A 326 -15.46 -0.55 -20.70
N LYS A 327 -15.53 -1.64 -19.92
CA LYS A 327 -16.23 -1.67 -18.64
C LYS A 327 -15.55 -0.79 -17.60
N THR A 328 -14.22 -0.85 -17.51
CA THR A 328 -13.40 0.00 -16.63
C THR A 328 -13.55 1.46 -17.04
N VAL A 329 -13.41 1.77 -18.33
CA VAL A 329 -13.58 3.14 -18.84
C VAL A 329 -14.98 3.68 -18.52
N ARG A 330 -16.02 2.87 -18.69
CA ARG A 330 -17.40 3.28 -18.37
C ARG A 330 -17.62 3.50 -16.87
N ASN A 331 -17.19 2.57 -16.04
CA ASN A 331 -17.54 2.54 -14.61
C ASN A 331 -16.63 3.43 -13.74
N ASN A 332 -15.42 3.73 -14.24
CA ASN A 332 -14.43 4.51 -13.52
C ASN A 332 -14.15 5.83 -14.24
N ASP A 333 -13.63 5.76 -15.46
CA ASP A 333 -13.10 6.95 -16.13
C ASP A 333 -14.21 7.97 -16.44
N LEU A 334 -15.24 7.53 -17.15
CA LEU A 334 -16.35 8.39 -17.55
C LEU A 334 -17.12 8.94 -16.34
N VAL A 335 -17.25 8.14 -15.27
CA VAL A 335 -17.91 8.57 -14.03
C VAL A 335 -17.13 9.70 -13.36
N ALA A 336 -15.81 9.62 -13.29
CA ALA A 336 -14.97 10.67 -12.71
C ALA A 336 -15.08 11.97 -13.52
N VAL A 337 -14.95 11.87 -14.86
CA VAL A 337 -15.05 13.05 -15.75
C VAL A 337 -16.43 13.70 -15.66
N GLN A 338 -17.50 12.90 -15.68
CA GLN A 338 -18.86 13.41 -15.50
C GLN A 338 -19.03 14.14 -14.16
N SER A 339 -18.48 13.57 -13.08
CA SER A 339 -18.56 14.17 -11.74
C SER A 339 -17.87 15.52 -11.67
N VAL A 340 -16.67 15.65 -12.25
CA VAL A 340 -15.90 16.91 -12.25
C VAL A 340 -16.58 17.99 -13.09
N LEU A 341 -17.10 17.63 -14.27
CA LEU A 341 -17.82 18.57 -15.12
C LEU A 341 -19.19 18.96 -14.56
N GLU A 342 -19.87 18.06 -13.82
CA GLU A 342 -21.10 18.40 -13.11
C GLU A 342 -20.83 19.36 -11.96
N PHE A 343 -19.74 19.16 -11.20
CA PHE A 343 -19.31 20.09 -10.16
C PHE A 343 -19.10 21.50 -10.71
N ALA A 344 -18.50 21.66 -11.90
CA ALA A 344 -18.35 22.97 -12.53
C ALA A 344 -19.68 23.67 -12.89
N THR A 345 -20.82 22.99 -12.82
CA THR A 345 -22.15 23.59 -13.04
C THR A 345 -22.82 24.04 -11.74
N THR A 346 -22.26 23.71 -10.58
CA THR A 346 -22.83 24.06 -9.27
C THR A 346 -22.24 25.38 -8.74
N ASP A 347 -22.93 25.95 -7.75
CA ASP A 347 -22.44 26.99 -6.84
C ASP A 347 -21.00 26.69 -6.37
N ASP A 348 -20.79 25.53 -5.73
CA ASP A 348 -19.47 25.15 -5.19
C ASP A 348 -18.36 25.09 -6.24
N GLY A 349 -18.70 24.81 -7.51
CA GLY A 349 -17.77 24.80 -8.63
C GLY A 349 -17.64 26.14 -9.35
N GLY A 350 -18.28 27.18 -8.83
CA GLY A 350 -18.27 28.55 -9.33
C GLY A 350 -19.09 28.76 -10.61
N GLU A 351 -20.08 27.89 -10.88
CA GLU A 351 -20.94 27.95 -12.07
C GLU A 351 -20.18 28.15 -13.40
N ARG A 352 -18.97 27.58 -13.46
CA ARG A 352 -18.01 27.77 -14.56
C ARG A 352 -18.45 27.13 -15.87
N LEU A 353 -19.46 26.26 -15.82
CA LEU A 353 -20.19 25.73 -16.96
C LEU A 353 -21.69 25.97 -16.79
N LYS A 354 -22.35 26.36 -17.88
CA LYS A 354 -23.82 26.42 -17.93
C LYS A 354 -24.45 25.02 -17.92
N GLU A 355 -23.80 24.08 -18.58
CA GLU A 355 -24.21 22.68 -18.62
C GLU A 355 -23.02 21.75 -18.83
N ASN A 356 -23.17 20.50 -18.42
CA ASN A 356 -22.16 19.46 -18.61
C ASN A 356 -22.14 19.00 -20.09
N PRO A 357 -21.05 19.22 -20.86
CA PRO A 357 -20.98 18.95 -22.30
C PRO A 357 -21.13 17.46 -22.65
N ILE A 358 -20.90 16.58 -21.68
CA ILE A 358 -21.03 15.12 -21.84
C ILE A 358 -22.23 14.54 -21.10
N LYS A 359 -23.20 15.37 -20.70
CA LYS A 359 -24.43 14.93 -20.05
C LYS A 359 -25.13 13.84 -20.86
N GLY A 360 -25.33 12.66 -20.28
CA GLY A 360 -25.95 11.53 -20.97
C GLY A 360 -25.05 10.78 -21.97
N LEU A 361 -23.75 11.08 -22.05
CA LEU A 361 -22.78 10.22 -22.75
C LEU A 361 -22.75 8.85 -22.06
N LYS A 362 -22.92 7.78 -22.85
CA LYS A 362 -22.94 6.39 -22.36
C LYS A 362 -22.05 5.51 -23.23
N ILE A 363 -21.20 4.71 -22.59
CA ILE A 363 -20.44 3.66 -23.27
C ILE A 363 -21.32 2.40 -23.32
N LYS A 364 -21.70 1.99 -24.53
CA LYS A 364 -22.40 0.72 -24.75
C LYS A 364 -21.43 -0.43 -24.53
N LEU A 365 -21.79 -1.35 -23.63
CA LEU A 365 -21.10 -2.62 -23.49
C LEU A 365 -21.81 -3.68 -24.34
N PRO A 366 -21.08 -4.65 -24.90
CA PRO A 366 -21.71 -5.81 -25.52
C PRO A 366 -22.64 -6.50 -24.51
N ARG A 367 -23.70 -7.13 -25.02
CA ARG A 367 -24.64 -7.89 -24.18
C ARG A 367 -23.82 -8.90 -23.40
N ARG A 368 -24.01 -8.89 -22.08
CA ARG A 368 -23.29 -9.77 -21.16
C ARG A 368 -23.70 -11.20 -21.49
N THR A 369 -22.83 -11.95 -22.15
CA THR A 369 -22.90 -13.42 -22.14
C THR A 369 -22.84 -13.85 -20.68
N LYS A 370 -23.61 -14.89 -20.29
CA LYS A 370 -23.48 -15.45 -18.95
C LYS A 370 -21.99 -15.70 -18.70
N PRO A 371 -21.44 -15.29 -17.54
CA PRO A 371 -20.04 -15.57 -17.25
C PRO A 371 -19.83 -17.06 -17.46
N ASP A 372 -18.81 -17.40 -18.27
CA ASP A 372 -18.51 -18.79 -18.66
C ASP A 372 -18.08 -19.65 -17.46
N HIS A 373 -17.84 -19.03 -16.30
CA HIS A 373 -17.38 -19.70 -15.10
C HIS A 373 -18.21 -19.32 -13.87
N ASP A 374 -18.51 -20.35 -13.06
CA ASP A 374 -19.04 -20.20 -11.71
C ASP A 374 -17.94 -19.67 -10.78
N SER A 375 -18.18 -18.51 -10.18
CA SER A 375 -17.27 -17.86 -9.23
C SER A 375 -17.25 -18.53 -7.85
N ARG A 376 -18.15 -19.49 -7.59
CA ARG A 376 -18.13 -20.28 -6.36
C ARG A 376 -16.94 -21.23 -6.35
N LEU A 377 -16.39 -21.43 -5.16
CA LEU A 377 -15.33 -22.40 -4.89
C LEU A 377 -15.94 -23.80 -4.88
N ARG A 378 -15.28 -24.71 -5.60
CA ARG A 378 -15.59 -26.14 -5.56
C ARG A 378 -15.05 -26.75 -4.26
N HIS A 379 -15.60 -27.89 -3.86
CA HIS A 379 -15.16 -28.58 -2.64
C HIS A 379 -13.64 -28.81 -2.60
N ALA A 380 -13.04 -29.31 -3.69
CA ALA A 380 -11.58 -29.50 -3.77
C ALA A 380 -10.78 -28.19 -3.63
N GLU A 381 -11.31 -27.07 -4.15
CA GLU A 381 -10.68 -25.75 -4.00
C GLU A 381 -10.77 -25.27 -2.54
N ILE A 382 -11.92 -25.47 -1.88
CA ILE A 382 -12.11 -25.16 -0.46
C ILE A 382 -11.11 -25.95 0.40
N VAL A 383 -11.06 -27.27 0.21
CA VAL A 383 -10.14 -28.16 0.96
C VAL A 383 -8.70 -27.73 0.73
N SER A 384 -8.30 -27.45 -0.52
CA SER A 384 -6.95 -27.01 -0.81
C SER A 384 -6.60 -25.66 -0.15
N ILE A 385 -7.52 -24.70 -0.14
CA ILE A 385 -7.29 -23.40 0.53
C ILE A 385 -7.17 -23.59 2.04
N LEU A 386 -8.08 -24.36 2.66
CA LEU A 386 -8.10 -24.54 4.10
C LEU A 386 -6.92 -25.39 4.59
N ASN A 387 -6.46 -26.37 3.82
CA ASN A 387 -5.22 -27.09 4.09
C ASN A 387 -3.99 -26.18 4.02
N ALA A 388 -3.89 -25.35 2.97
CA ALA A 388 -2.82 -24.36 2.85
C ALA A 388 -2.84 -23.38 4.04
N ALA A 389 -4.02 -22.88 4.41
CA ALA A 389 -4.19 -21.99 5.56
C ALA A 389 -3.79 -22.69 6.88
N SER A 390 -4.17 -23.95 7.08
CA SER A 390 -3.82 -24.72 8.28
C SER A 390 -2.33 -25.05 8.41
N ALA A 391 -1.61 -25.16 7.30
CA ALA A 391 -0.17 -25.38 7.30
C ALA A 391 0.65 -24.12 7.65
N VAL A 392 0.02 -22.95 7.77
CA VAL A 392 0.72 -21.70 8.10
C VAL A 392 1.20 -21.72 9.54
N LYS A 393 2.53 -21.61 9.74
CA LYS A 393 3.14 -21.29 11.03
C LYS A 393 2.99 -19.79 11.30
N ILE A 394 2.34 -19.44 12.41
CA ILE A 394 2.19 -18.03 12.83
C ILE A 394 3.50 -17.58 13.49
N GLY A 395 4.05 -16.46 13.03
CA GLY A 395 5.30 -15.92 13.54
C GLY A 395 6.11 -15.18 12.47
N GLY A 396 7.42 -15.11 12.69
CA GLY A 396 8.36 -14.50 11.75
C GLY A 396 8.39 -12.97 11.79
N ARG A 397 8.90 -12.36 10.72
CA ARG A 397 8.96 -10.89 10.58
C ARG A 397 7.57 -10.24 10.53
N TYR A 398 6.56 -10.95 10.03
CA TYR A 398 5.18 -10.46 9.87
C TYR A 398 4.15 -11.36 10.56
N PRO A 399 4.16 -11.41 11.90
CA PRO A 399 3.35 -12.36 12.68
C PRO A 399 1.84 -12.17 12.51
N LYS A 400 1.35 -10.93 12.35
CA LYS A 400 -0.08 -10.69 12.13
C LYS A 400 -0.48 -11.00 10.69
N SER A 401 0.38 -10.71 9.71
CA SER A 401 0.12 -11.07 8.32
C SER A 401 0.12 -12.59 8.13
N SER A 402 1.05 -13.33 8.74
CA SER A 402 1.06 -14.81 8.70
C SER A 402 -0.19 -15.38 9.40
N ALA A 403 -0.59 -14.84 10.54
CA ALA A 403 -1.88 -15.17 11.15
C ALA A 403 -3.08 -14.85 10.24
N GLY A 404 -3.00 -13.78 9.44
CA GLY A 404 -4.00 -13.47 8.41
C GLY A 404 -4.12 -14.57 7.34
N ASN A 405 -2.99 -15.15 6.91
CA ASN A 405 -3.00 -16.29 5.98
C ASN A 405 -3.60 -17.54 6.64
N ARG A 406 -3.36 -17.74 7.94
CA ARG A 406 -3.93 -18.85 8.73
C ARG A 406 -5.44 -18.71 8.92
N TRP A 407 -5.92 -17.56 9.40
CA TRP A 407 -7.27 -17.44 9.93
C TRP A 407 -8.28 -16.85 8.97
N THR A 408 -7.90 -15.91 8.09
CA THR A 408 -8.89 -15.23 7.25
C THR A 408 -9.57 -16.15 6.22
N PRO A 409 -8.94 -17.18 5.63
CA PRO A 409 -9.64 -18.14 4.79
C PRO A 409 -10.65 -18.98 5.58
N TRP A 410 -10.28 -19.38 6.80
CA TRP A 410 -11.15 -20.13 7.72
C TRP A 410 -12.36 -19.29 8.16
N LEU A 411 -12.13 -18.04 8.54
CA LEU A 411 -13.20 -17.09 8.87
C LEU A 411 -14.13 -16.86 7.68
N ALA A 412 -13.59 -16.71 6.46
CA ALA A 412 -14.39 -16.56 5.24
C ALA A 412 -15.22 -17.81 4.94
N ALA A 413 -14.68 -19.00 5.19
CA ALA A 413 -15.37 -20.27 4.98
C ALA A 413 -16.58 -20.47 5.91
N TYR A 414 -16.60 -19.83 7.08
CA TYR A 414 -17.69 -19.90 8.06
C TYR A 414 -18.62 -18.69 8.09
N SER A 415 -18.24 -17.57 7.49
CA SER A 415 -19.04 -16.33 7.53
C SER A 415 -19.47 -15.82 6.16
N GLY A 416 -18.79 -16.21 5.09
CA GLY A 416 -18.95 -15.60 3.78
C GLY A 416 -18.65 -14.08 3.76
N ALA A 417 -17.94 -13.56 4.76
CA ALA A 417 -17.51 -12.17 4.81
C ALA A 417 -16.47 -11.86 3.71
N ARG A 418 -16.34 -10.58 3.33
CA ARG A 418 -15.26 -10.18 2.39
C ARG A 418 -13.93 -10.34 3.11
N ILE A 419 -12.90 -10.85 2.43
CA ILE A 419 -11.56 -10.96 3.01
C ILE A 419 -11.07 -9.60 3.52
N GLN A 420 -11.36 -8.50 2.83
CA GLN A 420 -11.02 -7.15 3.29
C GLN A 420 -11.71 -6.75 4.61
N GLU A 421 -12.90 -7.26 4.91
CA GLU A 421 -13.55 -7.05 6.21
C GLU A 421 -12.85 -7.88 7.29
N LEU A 422 -12.49 -9.12 6.97
CA LEU A 422 -11.87 -10.04 7.91
C LEU A 422 -10.45 -9.61 8.29
N VAL A 423 -9.64 -9.16 7.33
CA VAL A 423 -8.27 -8.68 7.60
C VAL A 423 -8.25 -7.41 8.45
N SER A 424 -9.34 -6.65 8.48
CA SER A 424 -9.51 -5.44 9.30
C SER A 424 -10.05 -5.73 10.70
N LEU A 425 -10.27 -6.99 11.07
CA LEU A 425 -10.73 -7.32 12.41
C LEU A 425 -9.67 -6.94 13.46
N GLU A 426 -10.16 -6.47 14.59
CA GLU A 426 -9.39 -6.14 15.79
C GLU A 426 -9.83 -7.09 16.90
N ALA A 427 -8.98 -7.28 17.92
CA ALA A 427 -9.30 -8.18 19.03
C ALA A 427 -10.61 -7.76 19.74
N GLU A 428 -10.87 -6.45 19.84
CA GLU A 428 -12.07 -5.87 20.42
C GLU A 428 -13.35 -6.21 19.65
N HIS A 429 -13.24 -6.53 18.35
CA HIS A 429 -14.39 -6.96 17.55
C HIS A 429 -14.82 -8.39 17.88
N ILE A 430 -14.01 -9.15 18.65
CA ILE A 430 -14.31 -10.53 19.04
C ILE A 430 -14.80 -10.53 20.48
N ARG A 431 -16.08 -10.87 20.69
CA ARG A 431 -16.70 -10.80 22.02
C ARG A 431 -17.59 -12.01 22.31
N ASN A 432 -17.81 -12.23 23.60
CA ASN A 432 -18.79 -13.20 24.06
C ASN A 432 -20.12 -12.47 24.32
N GLU A 433 -21.19 -12.94 23.68
CA GLU A 433 -22.55 -12.42 23.84
C GLU A 433 -23.46 -13.60 24.24
N GLY A 434 -23.96 -13.58 25.47
CA GLY A 434 -24.88 -14.61 25.97
C GLY A 434 -24.30 -16.04 25.94
N GLY A 435 -22.98 -16.19 26.11
CA GLY A 435 -22.30 -17.48 26.06
C GLY A 435 -21.81 -17.90 24.67
N ALA A 436 -22.21 -17.19 23.61
CA ALA A 436 -21.74 -17.44 22.25
C ALA A 436 -20.63 -16.45 21.87
N TRP A 437 -19.60 -16.93 21.17
CA TRP A 437 -18.58 -16.06 20.59
C TRP A 437 -19.04 -15.49 19.26
N VAL A 438 -18.86 -14.19 19.09
CA VAL A 438 -19.24 -13.44 17.90
C VAL A 438 -18.11 -12.54 17.42
N MET A 439 -18.12 -12.20 16.14
CA MET A 439 -17.28 -11.16 15.56
C MET A 439 -18.16 -10.04 14.99
N ASP A 440 -17.84 -8.80 15.35
CA ASP A 440 -18.48 -7.62 14.78
C ASP A 440 -17.72 -7.15 13.54
N ILE A 441 -18.41 -7.12 12.40
CA ILE A 441 -17.87 -6.60 11.16
C ILE A 441 -18.42 -5.19 10.96
N THR A 442 -17.55 -4.21 11.17
CA THR A 442 -17.85 -2.79 11.05
C THR A 442 -17.51 -2.24 9.65
N LYS A 443 -18.30 -1.26 9.20
CA LYS A 443 -18.42 -0.78 7.81
C LYS A 443 -17.14 -0.67 6.96
N THR A 444 -17.16 -1.37 5.81
CA THR A 444 -16.51 -0.92 4.56
C THR A 444 -17.57 -0.46 3.55
N LYS A 445 -17.55 0.84 3.25
CA LYS A 445 -18.20 1.59 2.14
C LYS A 445 -19.71 1.41 1.81
N THR A 446 -20.35 0.24 1.95
CA THR A 446 -21.76 -0.02 1.54
C THR A 446 -22.53 -1.04 2.38
N ASP A 447 -21.90 -1.77 3.31
CA ASP A 447 -22.59 -2.79 4.13
C ASP A 447 -23.10 -2.20 5.47
N GLU A 448 -24.11 -2.82 6.07
CA GLU A 448 -24.54 -2.53 7.44
C GLU A 448 -23.59 -3.22 8.43
N ASP A 449 -23.33 -2.58 9.57
CA ASP A 449 -22.60 -3.24 10.67
C ASP A 449 -23.36 -4.50 11.09
N ARG A 450 -22.62 -5.58 11.31
CA ARG A 450 -23.24 -6.87 11.62
C ARG A 450 -22.41 -7.68 12.60
N THR A 451 -23.14 -8.41 13.43
CA THR A 451 -22.59 -9.40 14.34
C THR A 451 -22.70 -10.77 13.70
N VAL A 452 -21.58 -11.48 13.59
CA VAL A 452 -21.51 -12.81 12.98
C VAL A 452 -21.05 -13.82 14.04
N PRO A 453 -21.82 -14.91 14.28
CA PRO A 453 -21.39 -15.97 15.18
C PRO A 453 -20.08 -16.63 14.73
N ILE A 454 -19.18 -16.87 15.68
CA ILE A 454 -17.97 -17.66 15.46
C ILE A 454 -18.34 -19.13 15.65
N HIS A 455 -18.18 -19.91 14.60
CA HIS A 455 -18.51 -21.32 14.59
C HIS A 455 -17.62 -22.12 15.57
N GLU A 456 -18.17 -23.11 16.27
CA GLU A 456 -17.46 -23.96 17.26
C GLU A 456 -16.16 -24.57 16.73
N HIS A 457 -16.15 -25.03 15.48
CA HIS A 457 -14.94 -25.55 14.84
C HIS A 457 -13.79 -24.51 14.81
N LEU A 458 -14.05 -23.20 14.64
CA LEU A 458 -12.98 -22.20 14.71
C LEU A 458 -12.43 -22.06 16.14
N ILE A 459 -13.29 -22.21 17.15
CA ILE A 459 -12.91 -22.19 18.55
C ILE A 459 -11.99 -23.38 18.84
N GLU A 460 -12.38 -24.58 18.41
CA GLU A 460 -11.56 -25.79 18.57
C GLU A 460 -10.23 -25.74 17.82
N LEU A 461 -10.18 -25.07 16.67
CA LEU A 461 -8.92 -24.87 15.94
C LEU A 461 -7.95 -23.92 16.66
N GLY A 462 -8.39 -23.22 17.71
CA GLY A 462 -7.56 -22.31 18.51
C GLY A 462 -7.69 -20.84 18.11
N PHE A 463 -8.73 -20.44 17.36
CA PHE A 463 -8.88 -19.04 16.93
C PHE A 463 -8.97 -18.07 18.13
N LEU A 464 -9.71 -18.45 19.16
CA LEU A 464 -9.85 -17.61 20.35
C LEU A 464 -8.56 -17.49 21.16
N ASP A 465 -7.72 -18.53 21.16
CA ASP A 465 -6.42 -18.48 21.82
C ASP A 465 -5.49 -17.50 21.11
N TYR A 466 -5.52 -17.49 19.78
CA TYR A 466 -4.83 -16.49 18.98
C TYR A 466 -5.34 -15.08 19.28
N VAL A 467 -6.66 -14.85 19.29
CA VAL A 467 -7.25 -13.54 19.63
C VAL A 467 -6.79 -13.07 21.02
N ARG A 468 -6.80 -13.97 22.02
CA ARG A 468 -6.32 -13.67 23.38
C ARG A 468 -4.84 -13.32 23.42
N SER A 469 -4.01 -13.97 22.60
CA SER A 469 -2.57 -13.65 22.53
C SER A 469 -2.28 -12.25 21.97
N ILE A 470 -3.18 -11.69 21.14
CA ILE A 470 -3.05 -10.31 20.63
C ILE A 470 -3.45 -9.29 21.71
N GLY A 471 -4.48 -9.62 22.51
CA GLY A 471 -5.01 -8.75 23.55
C GLY A 471 -5.83 -7.59 23.00
N LYS A 472 -5.19 -6.63 22.33
CA LYS A 472 -5.84 -5.41 21.80
C LYS A 472 -5.32 -5.03 20.40
N GLY A 473 -6.21 -4.49 19.57
CA GLY A 473 -5.89 -3.91 18.26
C GLY A 473 -5.94 -4.91 17.09
N PRO A 474 -5.35 -4.56 15.93
CA PRO A 474 -5.51 -5.34 14.70
C PRO A 474 -5.08 -6.79 14.86
N LEU A 475 -5.89 -7.73 14.39
CA LEU A 475 -5.55 -9.14 14.37
C LEU A 475 -4.54 -9.42 13.27
N PHE A 476 -4.82 -8.99 12.03
CA PHE A 476 -4.12 -9.53 10.85
C PHE A 476 -3.23 -8.54 10.10
N ILE A 477 -3.08 -7.32 10.62
CA ILE A 477 -2.29 -6.25 10.01
C ILE A 477 -1.14 -5.91 10.95
N ASP A 478 0.08 -6.13 10.48
CA ASP A 478 1.29 -5.74 11.20
C ASP A 478 1.40 -4.21 11.26
N PRO A 479 1.94 -3.66 12.36
CA PRO A 479 2.05 -2.23 12.53
C PRO A 479 3.04 -1.61 11.52
N PRO A 480 2.94 -0.30 11.24
CA PRO A 480 3.82 0.44 10.32
C PRO A 480 5.32 0.16 10.48
N GLU A 481 5.78 0.05 11.72
CA GLU A 481 7.19 -0.15 12.09
C GLU A 481 7.73 -1.50 11.61
N ILE A 482 6.86 -2.50 11.53
CA ILE A 482 7.20 -3.86 11.07
C ILE A 482 6.98 -3.98 9.56
N SER A 483 5.82 -3.52 9.10
CA SER A 483 5.39 -3.60 7.69
C SER A 483 6.14 -2.66 6.74
N GLY A 484 6.93 -1.72 7.26
CA GLY A 484 7.54 -0.64 6.48
C GLY A 484 6.52 0.31 5.86
N ARG A 485 5.24 0.17 6.24
CA ARG A 485 4.12 0.89 5.66
C ARG A 485 4.03 2.28 6.28
N THR A 486 3.94 3.31 5.45
CA THR A 486 3.73 4.69 5.92
C THR A 486 2.25 5.01 6.06
N GLU A 487 1.91 6.03 6.86
CA GLU A 487 0.54 6.53 7.06
C GLU A 487 -0.15 7.01 5.75
N THR A 488 0.59 7.09 4.65
CA THR A 488 0.20 7.69 3.38
C THR A 488 0.37 6.77 2.18
N ALA A 489 0.55 5.48 2.43
CA ALA A 489 0.51 4.45 1.40
C ALA A 489 -0.76 4.59 0.53
N SER A 490 -0.59 4.52 -0.79
CA SER A 490 -1.65 4.76 -1.79
C SER A 490 -2.84 3.79 -1.70
N ARG A 491 -2.59 2.58 -1.18
CA ARG A 491 -3.58 1.53 -0.93
C ARG A 491 -3.81 1.34 0.56
N ASP A 492 -5.05 1.10 0.96
CA ASP A 492 -5.41 0.87 2.37
C ASP A 492 -4.73 -0.39 2.96
N ALA A 493 -4.49 -0.42 4.27
CA ALA A 493 -3.79 -1.53 4.92
C ALA A 493 -4.54 -2.85 4.74
N SER A 494 -5.87 -2.78 4.83
CA SER A 494 -6.76 -3.91 4.58
C SER A 494 -6.75 -4.35 3.11
N GLU A 495 -6.58 -3.42 2.17
CA GLU A 495 -6.52 -3.74 0.73
C GLU A 495 -5.21 -4.46 0.37
N VAL A 496 -4.08 -3.96 0.89
CA VAL A 496 -2.78 -4.61 0.74
C VAL A 496 -2.81 -5.98 1.41
N ARG A 497 -3.37 -6.07 2.63
CA ARG A 497 -3.44 -7.33 3.35
C ARG A 497 -4.32 -8.35 2.63
N ALA A 498 -5.50 -7.96 2.17
CA ALA A 498 -6.38 -8.84 1.38
C ALA A 498 -5.70 -9.31 0.08
N SER A 499 -4.96 -8.43 -0.60
CA SER A 499 -4.17 -8.79 -1.78
C SER A 499 -3.08 -9.82 -1.43
N GLY A 500 -2.39 -9.64 -0.30
CA GLY A 500 -1.40 -10.60 0.18
C GLY A 500 -2.00 -11.97 0.52
N VAL A 501 -3.21 -12.04 1.08
CA VAL A 501 -3.93 -13.31 1.29
C VAL A 501 -4.24 -13.98 -0.06
N ALA A 502 -4.67 -13.23 -1.07
CA ALA A 502 -4.91 -13.78 -2.41
C ALA A 502 -3.63 -14.36 -3.03
N VAL A 503 -2.50 -13.65 -2.90
CA VAL A 503 -1.19 -14.11 -3.38
C VAL A 503 -0.77 -15.40 -2.66
N PHE A 504 -0.89 -15.45 -1.33
CA PHE A 504 -0.61 -16.65 -0.54
C PHE A 504 -1.47 -17.84 -0.98
N ILE A 505 -2.78 -17.64 -1.13
CA ILE A 505 -3.67 -18.72 -1.58
C ILE A 505 -3.27 -19.18 -2.98
N ARG A 506 -2.97 -18.27 -3.90
CA ARG A 506 -2.55 -18.62 -5.26
C ARG A 506 -1.23 -19.39 -5.30
N SER A 507 -0.31 -19.13 -4.37
CA SER A 507 0.98 -19.83 -4.33
C SER A 507 0.92 -21.20 -3.65
N LYS A 508 -0.03 -21.43 -2.73
CA LYS A 508 -0.10 -22.67 -1.94
C LYS A 508 -1.31 -23.57 -2.25
N ALA A 509 -2.39 -23.04 -2.81
CA ALA A 509 -3.62 -23.79 -3.07
C ALA A 509 -3.86 -24.06 -4.56
N LYS A 510 -4.45 -25.22 -4.86
CA LYS A 510 -4.83 -25.63 -6.22
C LYS A 510 -6.18 -25.01 -6.60
N LEU A 511 -6.12 -23.94 -7.40
CA LEU A 511 -7.30 -23.22 -7.87
C LEU A 511 -7.41 -23.24 -9.39
N ARG A 512 -8.65 -23.20 -9.91
CA ARG A 512 -8.85 -22.91 -11.32
C ARG A 512 -8.28 -21.52 -11.68
N PRO A 513 -7.75 -21.31 -12.89
CA PRO A 513 -7.15 -20.03 -13.28
C PRO A 513 -8.09 -18.83 -13.10
N ASN A 514 -9.38 -18.99 -13.42
CA ASN A 514 -10.36 -17.91 -13.46
C ASN A 514 -11.11 -17.67 -12.14
N VAL A 515 -10.76 -18.37 -11.05
CA VAL A 515 -11.43 -18.22 -9.76
C VAL A 515 -10.64 -17.28 -8.87
N ASP A 516 -11.28 -16.20 -8.44
CA ASP A 516 -10.67 -15.29 -7.47
C ASP A 516 -10.62 -15.95 -6.07
N PRO A 517 -9.43 -16.02 -5.43
CA PRO A 517 -9.25 -16.71 -4.16
C PRO A 517 -10.01 -16.06 -2.99
N ASN A 518 -10.33 -14.75 -3.10
CA ASN A 518 -10.99 -13.99 -2.04
C ASN A 518 -12.49 -13.80 -2.31
N HIS A 519 -12.87 -13.56 -3.57
CA HIS A 519 -14.26 -13.24 -3.92
C HIS A 519 -15.19 -14.46 -4.02
N GLY A 520 -14.65 -15.68 -4.08
CA GLY A 520 -15.45 -16.90 -4.17
C GLY A 520 -16.20 -17.28 -2.89
N TRP A 521 -15.75 -16.85 -1.72
CA TRP A 521 -16.24 -17.33 -0.42
C TRP A 521 -17.71 -17.03 -0.15
N ARG A 522 -18.16 -15.79 -0.38
CA ARG A 522 -19.53 -15.37 -0.03
C ARG A 522 -20.61 -16.19 -0.74
N GLY A 523 -20.48 -16.34 -2.06
CA GLY A 523 -21.41 -17.13 -2.86
C GLY A 523 -21.36 -18.60 -2.50
N THR A 524 -20.16 -19.11 -2.20
CA THR A 524 -19.93 -20.48 -1.75
C THR A 524 -20.62 -20.74 -0.41
N TRP A 525 -20.39 -19.88 0.58
CA TRP A 525 -21.00 -19.96 1.91
C TRP A 525 -22.53 -19.92 1.82
N LYS A 526 -23.12 -18.98 1.08
CA LYS A 526 -24.57 -18.91 0.89
C LYS A 526 -25.16 -20.18 0.28
N SER A 527 -24.45 -20.75 -0.69
CA SER A 527 -24.87 -21.99 -1.38
C SER A 527 -24.82 -23.19 -0.45
N ILE A 528 -23.78 -23.30 0.38
CA ILE A 528 -23.64 -24.35 1.40
C ILE A 528 -24.71 -24.16 2.47
N ALA A 529 -24.80 -22.97 3.07
CA ALA A 529 -25.78 -22.65 4.11
C ALA A 529 -27.21 -23.00 3.69
N ALA A 530 -27.58 -22.69 2.44
CA ALA A 530 -28.89 -23.05 1.88
C ALA A 530 -29.13 -24.58 1.87
N SER A 531 -28.09 -25.35 1.54
CA SER A 531 -28.16 -26.83 1.48
C SER A 531 -28.30 -27.45 2.87
N PHE A 532 -27.98 -26.69 3.93
CA PHE A 532 -28.15 -27.06 5.33
C PHE A 532 -29.37 -26.38 5.98
N GLY A 533 -30.32 -25.89 5.17
CA GLY A 533 -31.60 -25.37 5.65
C GLY A 533 -31.52 -23.98 6.31
N ILE A 534 -30.39 -23.30 6.27
CA ILE A 534 -30.28 -21.94 6.81
C ILE A 534 -31.10 -20.99 5.93
N GLU A 535 -32.10 -20.34 6.52
CA GLU A 535 -33.01 -19.44 5.82
C GLU A 535 -32.30 -18.25 5.18
N ASP A 536 -32.93 -17.69 4.14
CA ASP A 536 -32.40 -16.54 3.39
C ASP A 536 -32.11 -15.34 4.27
N ARG A 537 -33.00 -15.05 5.24
CA ARG A 537 -32.85 -13.91 6.16
C ARG A 537 -31.58 -14.01 7.03
N TYR A 538 -31.25 -15.21 7.51
CA TYR A 538 -30.02 -15.44 8.28
C TYR A 538 -28.79 -15.38 7.38
N ARG A 539 -28.87 -15.95 6.17
CA ARG A 539 -27.79 -15.90 5.19
C ARG A 539 -27.46 -14.47 4.77
N ASP A 540 -28.46 -13.64 4.57
CA ASP A 540 -28.29 -12.23 4.24
C ASP A 540 -27.71 -11.45 5.42
N ALA A 541 -28.22 -11.67 6.63
CA ALA A 541 -27.72 -11.03 7.85
C ALA A 541 -26.24 -11.36 8.12
N ILE A 542 -25.84 -12.63 8.03
CA ILE A 542 -24.45 -13.06 8.25
C ILE A 542 -23.50 -12.50 7.18
N THR A 543 -23.93 -12.47 5.91
CA THR A 543 -23.07 -12.01 4.81
C THR A 543 -23.08 -10.50 4.56
N GLY A 544 -23.97 -9.76 5.23
CA GLY A 544 -24.11 -8.30 5.10
C GLY A 544 -24.87 -7.84 3.85
N HIS A 545 -25.72 -8.69 3.26
CA HIS A 545 -26.49 -8.31 2.08
C HIS A 545 -27.71 -7.46 2.45
N THR A 546 -27.88 -6.32 1.77
CA THR A 546 -29.07 -5.49 1.92
C THR A 546 -30.32 -6.26 1.44
N PRO A 547 -31.39 -6.32 2.24
CA PRO A 547 -32.63 -6.99 1.83
C PRO A 547 -33.24 -6.35 0.59
N GLY A 548 -33.65 -7.19 -0.38
CA GLY A 548 -34.22 -6.72 -1.65
C GLY A 548 -35.63 -6.12 -1.56
N THR A 549 -36.31 -6.24 -0.41
CA THR A 549 -37.67 -5.73 -0.19
C THR A 549 -37.77 -4.98 1.14
N VAL A 550 -38.67 -4.00 1.22
CA VAL A 550 -38.89 -3.19 2.43
C VAL A 550 -39.38 -4.05 3.61
N GLY A 551 -40.24 -5.04 3.36
CA GLY A 551 -40.75 -5.95 4.41
C GLY A 551 -39.64 -6.71 5.15
N ARG A 552 -38.63 -7.20 4.43
CA ARG A 552 -37.49 -7.92 5.02
C ARG A 552 -36.59 -7.04 5.91
N LYS A 553 -36.73 -5.71 5.86
CA LYS A 553 -36.01 -4.82 6.79
C LYS A 553 -36.52 -4.94 8.23
N TYR A 554 -37.76 -5.39 8.43
CA TYR A 554 -38.38 -5.57 9.74
C TYR A 554 -38.11 -6.96 10.36
N GLU A 555 -37.51 -7.88 9.60
CA GLU A 555 -37.23 -9.27 10.03
C GLU A 555 -35.75 -9.48 10.40
N LYS A 556 -35.07 -8.46 10.93
CA LYS A 556 -33.66 -8.56 11.31
C LYS A 556 -33.49 -9.62 12.40
N PRO A 557 -32.71 -10.69 12.15
CA PRO A 557 -32.52 -11.73 13.14
C PRO A 557 -31.68 -11.23 14.32
N THR A 558 -32.00 -11.73 15.50
CA THR A 558 -31.21 -11.55 16.72
C THR A 558 -29.92 -12.38 16.67
N THR A 559 -28.92 -12.00 17.47
CA THR A 559 -27.68 -12.77 17.63
C THR A 559 -27.97 -14.24 17.98
N THR A 560 -28.93 -14.48 18.89
CA THR A 560 -29.34 -15.83 19.30
C THR A 560 -29.86 -16.66 18.12
N GLU A 561 -30.72 -16.10 17.28
CA GLU A 561 -31.22 -16.79 16.08
C GLU A 561 -30.09 -17.09 15.09
N LEU A 562 -29.11 -16.18 14.95
CA LEU A 562 -27.94 -16.41 14.10
C LEU A 562 -27.05 -17.53 14.63
N VAL A 563 -26.81 -17.57 15.95
CA VAL A 563 -26.04 -18.63 16.61
C VAL A 563 -26.73 -19.98 16.38
N GLU A 564 -28.05 -20.06 16.59
CA GLU A 564 -28.81 -21.29 16.37
C GLU A 564 -28.75 -21.74 14.91
N ALA A 565 -28.93 -20.81 13.96
CA ALA A 565 -28.79 -21.09 12.54
C ALA A 565 -27.39 -21.62 12.18
N MET A 566 -26.34 -21.06 12.79
CA MET A 566 -24.95 -21.47 12.55
C MET A 566 -24.62 -22.85 13.08
N LYS A 567 -25.36 -23.40 14.06
CA LYS A 567 -25.20 -24.81 14.49
C LYS A 567 -25.56 -25.81 13.40
N SER A 568 -26.43 -25.42 12.46
CA SER A 568 -26.78 -26.25 11.31
C SER A 568 -25.73 -26.21 10.19
N PHE A 569 -24.82 -25.23 10.22
CA PHE A 569 -23.79 -25.11 9.20
C PHE A 569 -22.76 -26.25 9.36
N ARG A 570 -22.32 -26.83 8.23
CA ARG A 570 -21.38 -27.95 8.28
C ARG A 570 -20.03 -27.57 8.89
N ARG A 571 -19.40 -28.55 9.52
CA ARG A 571 -17.96 -28.52 9.82
C ARG A 571 -17.18 -28.92 8.57
N TYR A 572 -16.11 -28.20 8.27
CA TYR A 572 -15.13 -28.67 7.27
C TYR A 572 -14.29 -29.81 7.85
N GLN A 573 -14.13 -30.89 7.11
CA GLN A 573 -13.16 -31.96 7.41
C GLN A 573 -12.04 -31.82 6.37
N LEU A 574 -10.79 -31.76 6.84
CA LEU A 574 -9.61 -31.55 6.00
C LEU A 574 -8.98 -32.86 5.54
#